data_AF-A0A0Q7ZCX5-F1
#
_entry.id   AF-A0A0Q7ZCX5-F1
#
_cell.length_a   1.000
_cell.length_b   1.000
_cell.length_c   1.000
_cell.angle_alpha   90.00
_cell.angle_beta   90.00
_cell.angle_gamma   90.00
#
_symmetry.space_group_name_H-M   'P 1'
#
loop_
_entity.id
_entity.type
_entity.pdbx_description
1 polymer ?
#
loop_
_entity_poly.entity_id
_entity_poly.type
_entity_poly.pdbx_seq_one_letter_code
_entity_poly.pdbx_strand_id
1 'polypeptide(L)'
;MNHKLSDETIGGLPLHEGRAELLEEIMATPVLDVIDTPSHLKRPRPRWITVAAAAASIAVIAGVPAYLLHDDGASGDAPAFAAAVQGPVDRALLGLEGWRVINMVDGTDGEIVFANGGQQLDVQWSKASEHDDRVDDRGDAGDPDELRLWGEPALMFAYGTTDHTVIRGVDGDGFLEIRGSGMDEQAFRALLDDLQPVDVKAFAAGLPPEVVTPGEQAEVVTEMLSDVKTPVGFDPTTVRIDGATNRYQLGAKLTGTVACVWLDKYAAGQARGDDTLVDRAANAMKASHSWAILDEMATTGAWPEQIWEQGDAMAAGRDATRLMRLYGCNDGTMVDD
;
A
#
# COMPACT_ATOMS: atom_id res chain seq x y z
N MET A 1 34.63 1.30 -35.96
CA MET A 1 33.87 2.53 -36.26
C MET A 1 32.47 2.31 -35.73
N ASN A 2 32.10 2.94 -34.62
CA ASN A 2 30.77 2.82 -34.04
C ASN A 2 29.84 3.81 -34.75
N HIS A 3 28.86 3.29 -35.49
CA HIS A 3 27.76 4.11 -35.98
C HIS A 3 26.89 4.49 -34.78
N LYS A 4 26.89 5.78 -34.43
CA LYS A 4 25.93 6.32 -33.46
C LYS A 4 24.57 6.35 -34.16
N LEU A 5 23.60 5.61 -33.61
CA LEU A 5 22.19 5.76 -33.96
C LEU A 5 21.76 7.17 -33.52
N SER A 6 21.22 7.97 -34.44
CA SER A 6 20.68 9.29 -34.11
C SER A 6 19.24 9.17 -33.64
N ASP A 7 18.81 10.11 -32.79
CA ASP A 7 17.43 10.18 -32.30
C ASP A 7 16.41 10.29 -33.44
N GLU A 8 16.81 10.92 -34.55
CA GLU A 8 16.02 11.00 -35.78
C GLU A 8 15.85 9.65 -36.49
N THR A 9 16.82 8.74 -36.35
CA THR A 9 16.69 7.35 -36.82
C THR A 9 15.74 6.55 -35.94
N ILE A 10 15.70 6.84 -34.63
CA ILE A 10 14.80 6.17 -33.69
C ILE A 10 13.36 6.67 -33.86
N GLY A 11 13.15 7.97 -34.09
CA GLY A 11 11.83 8.56 -34.30
C GLY A 11 11.14 8.14 -35.61
N GLY A 12 11.90 7.64 -36.58
CA GLY A 12 11.37 7.11 -37.86
C GLY A 12 11.04 5.61 -37.84
N LEU A 13 11.23 4.91 -36.71
CA LEU A 13 10.87 3.50 -36.62
C LEU A 13 9.34 3.35 -36.61
N PRO A 14 8.76 2.46 -37.44
CA PRO A 14 7.31 2.26 -37.53
C PRO A 14 6.81 1.45 -36.33
N LEU A 15 6.86 2.05 -35.14
CA LEU A 15 6.52 1.40 -33.87
C LEU A 15 5.01 1.10 -33.74
N HIS A 16 4.16 1.82 -34.47
CA HIS A 16 2.71 1.63 -34.41
C HIS A 16 2.21 0.49 -35.32
N GLU A 17 2.85 0.21 -36.45
CA GLU A 17 2.43 -0.88 -37.34
C GLU A 17 2.88 -2.26 -36.82
N GLY A 18 4.04 -2.34 -36.16
CA GLY A 18 4.55 -3.62 -35.63
C GLY A 18 3.79 -4.17 -34.42
N ARG A 19 3.01 -3.34 -33.70
CA ARG A 19 2.32 -3.78 -32.46
C ARG A 19 1.13 -4.71 -32.77
N ALA A 20 0.46 -4.52 -33.90
CA ALA A 20 -0.65 -5.38 -34.32
C ALA A 20 -0.17 -6.74 -34.83
N GLU A 21 0.92 -6.79 -35.61
CA GLU A 21 1.51 -8.05 -36.08
C GLU A 21 2.10 -8.89 -34.93
N LEU A 22 2.76 -8.26 -33.93
CA LEU A 22 3.30 -8.96 -32.77
C LEU A 22 2.21 -9.58 -31.87
N LEU A 23 1.04 -8.94 -31.76
CA LEU A 23 -0.07 -9.48 -30.99
C LEU A 23 -0.77 -10.64 -31.71
N GLU A 24 -0.88 -10.59 -33.05
CA GLU A 24 -1.36 -11.75 -33.81
C GLU A 24 -0.37 -12.92 -33.77
N GLU A 25 0.94 -12.69 -33.83
CA GLU A 25 1.94 -13.77 -33.78
C GLU A 25 1.99 -14.46 -32.40
N ILE A 26 1.85 -13.71 -31.31
CA ILE A 26 1.76 -14.26 -29.94
C ILE A 26 0.46 -15.08 -29.76
N MET A 27 -0.65 -14.63 -30.35
CA MET A 27 -1.95 -15.33 -30.28
C MET A 27 -2.02 -16.54 -31.23
N ALA A 28 -1.25 -16.54 -32.31
CA ALA A 28 -1.22 -17.61 -33.31
C ALA A 28 -0.12 -18.65 -33.06
N THR A 29 0.70 -18.51 -32.01
CA THR A 29 1.68 -19.54 -31.66
C THR A 29 0.96 -20.80 -31.20
N PRO A 30 0.99 -21.91 -31.96
CA PRO A 30 0.36 -23.16 -31.53
C PRO A 30 1.06 -23.64 -30.26
N VAL A 31 0.27 -23.98 -29.24
CA VAL A 31 0.74 -24.65 -28.03
C VAL A 31 1.47 -25.92 -28.48
N LEU A 32 2.79 -25.94 -28.33
CA LEU A 32 3.60 -27.11 -28.67
C LEU A 32 3.14 -28.28 -27.82
N ASP A 33 2.76 -29.38 -28.49
CA ASP A 33 2.50 -30.65 -27.85
C ASP A 33 3.71 -31.05 -26.99
N VAL A 34 3.41 -31.38 -25.74
CA VAL A 34 4.37 -31.77 -24.70
C VAL A 34 5.18 -32.96 -25.19
N ILE A 35 6.48 -32.74 -25.42
CA ILE A 35 7.43 -33.83 -25.67
C ILE A 35 7.56 -34.66 -24.39
N ASP A 36 7.03 -35.88 -24.43
CA ASP A 36 7.19 -36.89 -23.37
C ASP A 36 8.68 -37.15 -23.11
N THR A 37 9.17 -36.65 -21.96
CA THR A 37 10.53 -36.91 -21.49
C THR A 37 10.49 -38.04 -20.46
N PRO A 38 11.34 -39.08 -20.57
CA PRO A 38 11.28 -40.24 -19.70
C PRO A 38 11.62 -39.91 -18.25
N SER A 39 10.81 -40.51 -17.37
CA SER A 39 10.68 -40.26 -15.95
C SER A 39 11.79 -40.93 -15.14
N HIS A 40 12.64 -40.18 -14.45
CA HIS A 40 13.41 -40.69 -13.31
C HIS A 40 13.65 -39.62 -12.24
N LEU A 41 13.50 -40.05 -10.98
CA LEU A 41 13.67 -39.36 -9.69
C LEU A 41 12.46 -38.56 -9.18
N LYS A 42 11.58 -39.29 -8.48
CA LYS A 42 10.50 -38.80 -7.63
C LYS A 42 11.06 -37.97 -6.47
N ARG A 43 10.92 -36.65 -6.54
CA ARG A 43 10.86 -35.77 -5.36
C ARG A 43 9.39 -35.65 -4.90
N PRO A 44 9.07 -35.81 -3.61
CA PRO A 44 7.72 -35.54 -3.14
C PRO A 44 7.45 -34.04 -3.25
N ARG A 45 6.57 -33.67 -4.18
CA ARG A 45 5.98 -32.33 -4.27
C ARG A 45 4.94 -32.19 -3.15
N PRO A 46 4.98 -31.14 -2.31
CA PRO A 46 3.84 -30.83 -1.46
C PRO A 46 2.68 -30.45 -2.39
N ARG A 47 1.57 -31.16 -2.24
CA ARG A 47 0.31 -30.88 -2.95
C ARG A 47 -0.18 -29.51 -2.51
N TRP A 48 -0.01 -28.50 -3.36
CA TRP A 48 -0.78 -27.28 -3.28
C TRP A 48 -2.20 -27.63 -3.74
N ILE A 49 -3.08 -27.81 -2.76
CA ILE A 49 -4.51 -27.83 -2.99
C ILE A 49 -4.89 -26.39 -3.26
N THR A 50 -5.35 -26.09 -4.47
CA THR A 50 -6.13 -24.89 -4.74
C THR A 50 -7.39 -24.95 -3.89
N VAL A 51 -7.35 -24.29 -2.73
CA VAL A 51 -8.53 -24.03 -1.93
C VAL A 51 -9.03 -22.65 -2.33
N ALA A 52 -10.04 -22.63 -3.20
CA ALA A 52 -10.96 -21.50 -3.24
C ALA A 52 -11.74 -21.52 -1.91
N ALA A 53 -11.38 -20.62 -0.99
CA ALA A 53 -12.12 -20.41 0.25
C ALA A 53 -12.56 -18.95 0.30
N ALA A 54 -13.82 -18.72 -0.10
CA ALA A 54 -14.62 -17.70 0.54
C ALA A 54 -14.82 -18.13 2.00
N ALA A 55 -14.25 -17.39 2.94
CA ALA A 55 -14.48 -17.58 4.37
C ALA A 55 -14.59 -16.23 5.06
N ALA A 56 -15.83 -15.75 5.17
CA ALA A 56 -16.19 -14.74 6.16
C ALA A 56 -15.86 -15.29 7.56
N SER A 57 -14.90 -14.67 8.22
CA SER A 57 -14.54 -14.98 9.60
C SER A 57 -14.90 -13.76 10.45
N ILE A 58 -16.11 -13.75 11.00
CA ILE A 58 -16.45 -12.88 12.13
C ILE A 58 -15.94 -13.60 13.38
N ALA A 59 -14.80 -13.16 13.91
CA ALA A 59 -14.38 -13.49 15.26
C ALA A 59 -15.06 -12.50 16.21
N VAL A 60 -16.11 -12.96 16.91
CA VAL A 60 -16.67 -12.26 18.07
C VAL A 60 -15.69 -12.42 19.23
N ILE A 61 -14.89 -11.38 19.50
CA ILE A 61 -14.16 -11.29 20.77
C ILE A 61 -15.14 -10.77 21.81
N ALA A 62 -15.74 -11.71 22.55
CA ALA A 62 -16.37 -11.41 23.84
C ALA A 62 -15.28 -11.42 24.92
N GLY A 63 -14.90 -10.25 25.43
CA GLY A 63 -13.94 -10.16 26.53
C GLY A 63 -13.38 -8.77 26.80
N VAL A 64 -14.23 -7.78 27.08
CA VAL A 64 -13.78 -6.52 27.69
C VAL A 64 -13.81 -6.66 29.21
N PRO A 65 -12.73 -6.39 29.95
CA PRO A 65 -12.78 -6.30 31.40
C PRO A 65 -13.59 -5.06 31.81
N ALA A 66 -14.60 -5.29 32.64
CA ALA A 66 -15.51 -4.29 33.20
C ALA A 66 -14.80 -3.37 34.21
N TYR A 67 -13.98 -2.44 33.72
CA TYR A 67 -13.43 -1.36 34.51
C TYR A 67 -13.49 -0.06 33.71
N LEU A 68 -14.68 0.56 33.71
CA LEU A 68 -14.97 2.00 33.65
C LEU A 68 -16.46 2.18 33.39
N LEU A 69 -17.28 1.87 34.41
CA LEU A 69 -18.63 2.40 34.51
C LEU A 69 -18.53 3.79 35.17
N HIS A 70 -18.54 4.82 34.34
CA HIS A 70 -19.18 6.08 34.67
C HIS A 70 -20.19 6.37 33.56
N ASP A 71 -21.46 6.22 33.94
CA ASP A 71 -22.61 6.71 33.19
C ASP A 71 -22.49 8.22 33.03
N ASP A 72 -22.48 8.69 31.79
CA ASP A 72 -23.30 9.80 31.33
C ASP A 72 -23.65 9.53 29.86
N GLY A 73 -24.95 9.45 29.56
CA GLY A 73 -25.46 9.00 28.28
C GLY A 73 -25.01 9.86 27.10
N ALA A 74 -24.10 9.31 26.30
CA ALA A 74 -23.88 9.75 24.93
C ALA A 74 -24.65 8.78 24.02
N SER A 75 -25.81 9.24 23.53
CA SER A 75 -26.35 8.74 22.27
C SER A 75 -25.19 8.71 21.27
N GLY A 76 -24.99 7.58 20.59
CA GLY A 76 -24.01 7.45 19.52
C GLY A 76 -24.42 8.31 18.33
N ASP A 77 -24.24 9.62 18.47
CA ASP A 77 -24.27 10.54 17.35
C ASP A 77 -23.02 10.19 16.53
N ALA A 78 -23.23 9.69 15.31
CA ALA A 78 -22.18 9.65 14.30
C ALA A 78 -21.41 10.99 14.37
N PRO A 79 -20.07 10.98 14.29
CA PRO A 79 -19.27 12.19 14.46
C PRO A 79 -19.90 13.28 13.60
N ALA A 80 -20.41 14.32 14.26
CA ALA A 80 -21.05 15.43 13.60
C ALA A 80 -19.95 16.14 12.82
N PHE A 81 -19.72 15.72 11.58
CA PHE A 81 -18.78 16.36 10.70
C PHE A 81 -19.17 17.84 10.62
N ALA A 82 -18.20 18.69 10.91
CA ALA A 82 -18.42 20.13 11.04
C ALA A 82 -19.00 20.71 9.74
N ALA A 83 -19.72 21.83 9.85
CA ALA A 83 -20.32 22.54 8.72
C ALA A 83 -19.37 22.67 7.52
N ALA A 84 -19.94 22.63 6.31
CA ALA A 84 -19.22 22.67 5.03
C ALA A 84 -18.04 23.67 5.05
N VAL A 85 -16.85 23.19 4.69
CA VAL A 85 -15.64 24.02 4.63
C VAL A 85 -15.77 25.02 3.49
N GLN A 86 -15.52 26.31 3.79
CA GLN A 86 -15.34 27.35 2.78
C GLN A 86 -13.84 27.57 2.58
N GLY A 87 -13.34 27.28 1.38
CA GLY A 87 -11.92 27.41 1.05
C GLY A 87 -11.47 26.35 0.04
N PRO A 88 -10.17 26.33 -0.31
CA PRO A 88 -9.61 25.25 -1.12
C PRO A 88 -9.86 23.91 -0.44
N VAL A 89 -10.23 22.92 -1.24
CA VAL A 89 -10.47 21.56 -0.73
C VAL A 89 -9.17 20.78 -0.75
N ASP A 90 -8.60 20.60 0.44
CA ASP A 90 -7.33 19.87 0.59
C ASP A 90 -7.53 18.35 0.70
N ARG A 91 -8.68 17.92 1.25
CA ARG A 91 -8.97 16.52 1.61
C ARG A 91 -10.46 16.22 1.49
N ALA A 92 -10.82 14.94 1.59
CA ALA A 92 -12.22 14.53 1.73
C ALA A 92 -12.38 13.35 2.70
N LEU A 93 -13.54 13.27 3.37
CA LEU A 93 -13.89 12.20 4.30
C LEU A 93 -15.24 11.58 3.93
N LEU A 94 -15.34 10.26 4.14
CA LEU A 94 -16.57 9.50 3.97
C LEU A 94 -17.11 9.08 5.35
N GLY A 95 -18.29 9.58 5.71
CA GLY A 95 -18.93 9.34 7.01
C GLY A 95 -20.04 8.29 6.99
N LEU A 96 -20.12 7.45 5.96
CA LEU A 96 -21.22 6.49 5.78
C LEU A 96 -21.05 5.24 6.65
N GLU A 97 -22.16 4.75 7.20
CA GLU A 97 -22.20 3.50 7.95
C GLU A 97 -21.73 2.30 7.09
N GLY A 98 -20.92 1.42 7.69
CA GLY A 98 -20.37 0.23 7.04
C GLY A 98 -19.06 0.46 6.28
N TRP A 99 -18.68 1.71 6.03
CA TRP A 99 -17.37 2.07 5.50
C TRP A 99 -16.36 2.24 6.63
N ARG A 100 -15.13 1.75 6.41
CA ARG A 100 -14.01 1.88 7.34
C ARG A 100 -12.74 2.24 6.61
N VAL A 101 -11.82 2.93 7.29
CA VAL A 101 -10.50 3.23 6.75
C VAL A 101 -9.66 1.95 6.75
N ILE A 102 -9.12 1.57 5.59
CA ILE A 102 -8.23 0.41 5.42
C ILE A 102 -6.82 0.81 4.97
N ASN A 103 -6.65 1.99 4.38
CA ASN A 103 -5.34 2.59 4.11
C ASN A 103 -5.36 4.08 4.45
N MET A 104 -4.24 4.60 4.95
CA MET A 104 -4.08 6.02 5.24
C MET A 104 -2.60 6.39 5.22
N VAL A 105 -2.25 7.37 4.39
CA VAL A 105 -0.94 8.03 4.35
C VAL A 105 -1.20 9.52 4.18
N ASP A 106 -0.72 10.33 5.12
CA ASP A 106 -0.84 11.79 5.06
C ASP A 106 0.48 12.48 4.72
N GLY A 107 0.39 13.71 4.21
CA GLY A 107 1.54 14.43 3.69
C GLY A 107 1.14 15.53 2.71
N THR A 108 2.14 16.08 2.00
CA THR A 108 1.87 17.01 0.89
C THR A 108 1.07 16.32 -0.21
N ASP A 109 1.46 15.08 -0.51
CA ASP A 109 0.68 14.12 -1.28
C ASP A 109 0.24 13.02 -0.31
N GLY A 110 -0.85 12.32 -0.61
CA GLY A 110 -1.35 11.30 0.28
C GLY A 110 -2.65 10.69 -0.19
N GLU A 111 -3.12 9.74 0.61
CA GLU A 111 -4.21 8.85 0.27
C GLU A 111 -4.98 8.43 1.52
N ILE A 112 -6.30 8.34 1.40
CA ILE A 112 -7.15 7.59 2.32
C ILE A 112 -8.02 6.61 1.54
N VAL A 113 -8.04 5.36 1.99
CA VAL A 113 -8.83 4.30 1.37
C VAL A 113 -9.87 3.81 2.35
N PHE A 114 -11.13 3.87 1.93
CA PHE A 114 -12.28 3.32 2.62
C PHE A 114 -12.72 2.01 1.97
N ALA A 115 -13.21 1.06 2.77
CA ALA A 115 -13.81 -0.17 2.25
C ALA A 115 -15.12 -0.53 2.94
N ASN A 116 -16.02 -1.14 2.17
CA ASN A 116 -17.29 -1.72 2.63
C ASN A 116 -17.59 -3.01 1.85
N GLY A 117 -17.30 -4.16 2.46
CA GLY A 117 -17.46 -5.45 1.79
C GLY A 117 -16.54 -5.58 0.58
N GLY A 118 -17.13 -5.74 -0.61
CA GLY A 118 -16.40 -5.81 -1.89
C GLY A 118 -16.18 -4.45 -2.58
N GLN A 119 -16.59 -3.36 -1.93
CA GLN A 119 -16.46 -2.00 -2.46
C GLN A 119 -15.30 -1.27 -1.79
N GLN A 120 -14.61 -0.43 -2.56
CA GLN A 120 -13.53 0.41 -2.09
C GLN A 120 -13.65 1.82 -2.69
N LEU A 121 -13.32 2.83 -1.89
CA LEU A 121 -13.20 4.23 -2.29
C LEU A 121 -11.83 4.72 -1.87
N ASP A 122 -11.04 5.14 -2.83
CA ASP A 122 -9.74 5.77 -2.66
C ASP A 122 -9.90 7.27 -2.90
N VAL A 123 -9.39 8.09 -1.98
CA VAL A 123 -9.28 9.55 -2.11
C VAL A 123 -7.82 9.92 -1.99
N GLN A 124 -7.24 10.37 -3.09
CA GLN A 124 -5.87 10.85 -3.18
C GLN A 124 -5.86 12.37 -3.30
N TRP A 125 -4.82 12.99 -2.73
CA TRP A 125 -4.48 14.39 -2.97
C TRP A 125 -3.04 14.49 -3.42
N SER A 126 -2.79 15.42 -4.33
CA SER A 126 -1.45 15.66 -4.86
C SER A 126 -1.26 17.12 -5.24
N LYS A 127 -0.01 17.52 -5.48
CA LYS A 127 0.35 18.87 -5.94
C LYS A 127 -0.29 19.23 -7.29
N ALA A 128 -0.67 20.48 -7.45
CA ALA A 128 -1.22 21.03 -8.70
C ALA A 128 -0.35 20.78 -9.93
N SER A 129 0.98 20.75 -9.77
CA SER A 129 1.92 20.50 -10.87
C SER A 129 1.82 19.10 -11.47
N GLU A 130 1.18 18.16 -10.77
CA GLU A 130 1.03 16.77 -11.21
C GLU A 130 -0.34 16.52 -11.86
N HIS A 131 -1.23 17.52 -11.88
CA HIS A 131 -2.61 17.36 -12.36
C HIS A 131 -2.68 16.96 -13.84
N ASP A 132 -1.99 17.70 -14.71
CA ASP A 132 -2.10 17.47 -16.16
C ASP A 132 -1.50 16.11 -16.54
N ASP A 133 -0.35 15.75 -15.96
CA ASP A 133 0.25 14.42 -16.13
C ASP A 133 -0.69 13.31 -15.61
N ARG A 134 -1.43 13.56 -14.51
CA ARG A 134 -2.40 12.60 -13.97
C ARG A 134 -3.61 12.42 -14.89
N VAL A 135 -4.14 13.51 -15.43
CA VAL A 135 -5.25 13.48 -16.39
C VAL A 135 -4.83 12.76 -17.67
N ASP A 136 -3.64 13.06 -18.20
CA ASP A 136 -3.09 12.43 -19.38
C ASP A 136 -2.89 10.90 -19.18
N ASP A 137 -2.35 10.48 -18.02
CA ASP A 137 -2.22 9.05 -17.67
C ASP A 137 -3.57 8.33 -17.68
N ARG A 138 -4.64 8.97 -17.19
CA ARG A 138 -5.99 8.35 -17.20
C ARG A 138 -6.63 8.37 -18.59
N GLY A 139 -6.24 9.29 -19.45
CA GLY A 139 -6.72 9.39 -20.83
C GLY A 139 -6.46 8.13 -21.67
N ASP A 140 -5.45 7.32 -21.30
CA ASP A 140 -5.19 6.02 -21.93
C ASP A 140 -6.35 5.02 -21.77
N ALA A 141 -7.23 5.20 -20.78
CA ALA A 141 -8.42 4.38 -20.56
C ALA A 141 -9.61 4.78 -21.46
N GLY A 142 -9.60 5.99 -22.03
CA GLY A 142 -10.66 6.52 -22.88
C GLY A 142 -10.96 7.99 -22.63
N ASP A 143 -11.87 8.55 -23.43
CA ASP A 143 -12.34 9.93 -23.27
C ASP A 143 -13.10 10.08 -21.94
N PRO A 144 -12.79 11.12 -21.13
CA PRO A 144 -13.50 11.33 -19.88
C PRO A 144 -14.90 11.89 -20.08
N ASP A 145 -15.80 11.56 -19.16
CA ASP A 145 -17.06 12.26 -18.97
C ASP A 145 -16.86 13.50 -18.08
N GLU A 146 -17.45 14.63 -18.48
CA GLU A 146 -17.47 15.82 -17.64
C GLU A 146 -18.55 15.71 -16.55
N LEU A 147 -18.19 16.04 -15.31
CA LEU A 147 -19.14 16.19 -14.20
C LEU A 147 -18.77 17.36 -13.29
N ARG A 148 -19.59 17.58 -12.25
CA ARG A 148 -19.26 18.52 -11.17
C ARG A 148 -19.15 17.79 -9.84
N LEU A 149 -18.03 17.95 -9.15
CA LEU A 149 -17.84 17.47 -7.78
C LEU A 149 -17.77 18.67 -6.85
N TRP A 150 -18.70 18.75 -5.89
CA TRP A 150 -18.91 19.90 -5.00
C TRP A 150 -19.08 21.23 -5.73
N GLY A 151 -19.72 21.18 -6.89
CA GLY A 151 -19.94 22.35 -7.73
C GLY A 151 -18.73 22.74 -8.58
N GLU A 152 -17.60 22.06 -8.52
CA GLU A 152 -16.44 22.37 -9.36
C GLU A 152 -16.28 21.38 -10.52
N PRO A 153 -15.78 21.81 -11.68
CA PRO A 153 -15.53 20.90 -12.82
C PRO A 153 -14.62 19.73 -12.42
N ALA A 154 -14.96 18.54 -12.90
CA ALA A 154 -14.16 17.35 -12.75
C ALA A 154 -14.32 16.43 -13.98
N LEU A 155 -13.31 15.58 -14.17
CA LEU A 155 -13.26 14.60 -15.25
C LEU A 155 -13.43 13.21 -14.67
N MET A 156 -14.33 12.42 -15.25
CA MET A 156 -14.56 11.03 -14.85
C MET A 156 -14.07 10.06 -15.91
N PHE A 157 -13.27 9.09 -15.50
CA PHE A 157 -12.74 8.03 -16.33
C PHE A 157 -13.31 6.69 -15.86
N ALA A 158 -13.67 5.82 -16.79
CA ALA A 158 -14.14 4.47 -16.50
C ALA A 158 -13.12 3.43 -16.98
N TYR A 159 -12.61 2.61 -16.06
CA TYR A 159 -11.71 1.49 -16.37
C TYR A 159 -12.49 0.19 -16.66
N GLY A 160 -13.79 0.20 -16.37
CA GLY A 160 -14.70 -0.90 -16.62
C GLY A 160 -16.09 -0.59 -16.07
N THR A 161 -16.96 -1.60 -15.99
CA THR A 161 -18.32 -1.41 -15.46
C THR A 161 -18.36 -1.15 -13.96
N THR A 162 -17.29 -1.47 -13.24
CA THR A 162 -17.24 -1.41 -11.77
C THR A 162 -15.99 -0.72 -11.21
N ASP A 163 -15.32 0.11 -12.01
CA ASP A 163 -14.09 0.80 -11.64
C ASP A 163 -14.04 2.16 -12.35
N HIS A 164 -14.09 3.22 -11.55
CA HIS A 164 -14.32 4.59 -11.99
C HIS A 164 -13.45 5.53 -11.19
N THR A 165 -12.91 6.56 -11.85
CA THR A 165 -12.10 7.60 -11.22
C THR A 165 -12.65 8.97 -11.57
N VAL A 166 -12.68 9.88 -10.60
CA VAL A 166 -12.91 11.31 -10.81
C VAL A 166 -11.66 12.09 -10.44
N ILE A 167 -11.20 12.96 -11.33
CA ILE A 167 -10.14 13.93 -11.06
C ILE A 167 -10.78 15.31 -11.03
N ARG A 168 -10.67 16.01 -9.89
CA ARG A 168 -11.08 17.42 -9.80
C ARG A 168 -10.05 18.30 -10.49
N GLY A 169 -10.53 19.40 -11.07
CA GLY A 169 -9.64 20.48 -11.48
C GLY A 169 -8.83 21.02 -10.29
N VAL A 170 -7.65 21.56 -10.60
CA VAL A 170 -6.74 22.18 -9.62
C VAL A 170 -7.45 23.27 -8.81
N ASP A 171 -7.25 23.22 -7.49
CA ASP A 171 -7.75 24.19 -6.52
C ASP A 171 -6.60 24.58 -5.57
N GLY A 172 -6.16 25.84 -5.63
CA GLY A 172 -4.98 26.28 -4.88
C GLY A 172 -3.68 25.63 -5.38
N ASP A 173 -2.99 24.91 -4.50
CA ASP A 173 -1.72 24.24 -4.75
C ASP A 173 -1.85 22.72 -4.95
N GLY A 174 -3.08 22.20 -4.99
CA GLY A 174 -3.35 20.77 -5.12
C GLY A 174 -4.56 20.44 -5.98
N PHE A 175 -4.84 19.13 -6.08
CA PHE A 175 -6.06 18.57 -6.64
C PHE A 175 -6.40 17.25 -5.94
N LEU A 176 -7.63 16.77 -6.14
CA LEU A 176 -8.07 15.47 -5.66
C LEU A 176 -8.33 14.50 -6.81
N GLU A 177 -7.95 13.25 -6.61
CA GLU A 177 -8.40 12.10 -7.39
C GLU A 177 -9.20 11.17 -6.48
N ILE A 178 -10.39 10.77 -6.91
CA ILE A 178 -11.27 9.86 -6.18
C ILE A 178 -11.53 8.64 -7.05
N ARG A 179 -11.20 7.45 -6.60
CA ARG A 179 -11.42 6.20 -7.33
C ARG A 179 -12.32 5.25 -6.57
N GLY A 180 -13.40 4.83 -7.22
CA GLY A 180 -14.31 3.80 -6.70
C GLY A 180 -14.12 2.49 -7.43
N SER A 181 -14.02 1.39 -6.69
CA SER A 181 -13.98 0.04 -7.27
C SER A 181 -14.99 -0.90 -6.60
N GLY A 182 -15.44 -1.92 -7.34
CA GLY A 182 -16.42 -2.90 -6.88
C GLY A 182 -17.87 -2.39 -6.90
N MET A 183 -18.13 -1.27 -7.59
CA MET A 183 -19.45 -0.63 -7.67
C MET A 183 -19.68 -0.07 -9.07
N ASP A 184 -20.93 -0.09 -9.56
CA ASP A 184 -21.25 0.51 -10.85
C ASP A 184 -21.17 2.05 -10.82
N GLU A 185 -21.25 2.67 -11.99
CA GLU A 185 -21.13 4.13 -12.13
C GLU A 185 -22.19 4.88 -11.30
N GLN A 186 -23.44 4.38 -11.28
CA GLN A 186 -24.51 5.01 -10.54
C GLN A 186 -24.22 5.01 -9.03
N ALA A 187 -23.79 3.86 -8.50
CA ALA A 187 -23.42 3.72 -7.10
C ALA A 187 -22.20 4.58 -6.76
N PHE A 188 -21.20 4.65 -7.65
CA PHE A 188 -20.03 5.51 -7.46
C PHE A 188 -20.41 6.98 -7.40
N ARG A 189 -21.25 7.47 -8.33
CA ARG A 189 -21.73 8.86 -8.32
C ARG A 189 -22.52 9.19 -7.05
N ALA A 190 -23.36 8.27 -6.58
CA ALA A 190 -24.07 8.45 -5.32
C ALA A 190 -23.10 8.56 -4.13
N LEU A 191 -22.02 7.75 -4.13
CA LEU A 191 -21.00 7.80 -3.09
C LEU A 191 -20.21 9.12 -3.11
N LEU A 192 -19.98 9.71 -4.28
CA LEU A 192 -19.36 11.03 -4.41
C LEU A 192 -20.21 12.14 -3.77
N ASP A 193 -21.54 12.03 -3.83
CA ASP A 193 -22.45 12.99 -3.20
C ASP A 193 -22.40 12.93 -1.66
N ASP A 194 -22.05 11.77 -1.10
CA ASP A 194 -21.88 11.55 0.34
C ASP A 194 -20.47 11.92 0.83
N LEU A 195 -19.52 12.13 -0.08
CA LEU A 195 -18.15 12.49 0.26
C LEU A 195 -18.07 13.97 0.67
N GLN A 196 -17.45 14.22 1.82
CA GLN A 196 -17.39 15.56 2.40
C GLN A 196 -16.03 16.21 2.18
N PRO A 197 -15.96 17.39 1.52
CA PRO A 197 -14.73 18.14 1.40
C PRO A 197 -14.36 18.74 2.76
N VAL A 198 -13.11 18.59 3.17
CA VAL A 198 -12.62 19.05 4.47
C VAL A 198 -11.23 19.69 4.35
N ASP A 199 -10.91 20.62 5.27
CA ASP A 199 -9.55 21.13 5.43
C ASP A 199 -8.68 20.13 6.22
N VAL A 200 -7.35 20.34 6.25
CA VAL A 200 -6.40 19.46 6.95
C VAL A 200 -6.74 19.26 8.44
N LYS A 201 -7.25 20.30 9.10
CA LYS A 201 -7.56 20.23 10.54
C LYS A 201 -8.83 19.40 10.79
N ALA A 202 -9.88 19.64 10.01
CA ALA A 202 -11.12 18.89 10.07
C ALA A 202 -10.92 17.44 9.63
N PHE A 203 -10.05 17.21 8.64
CA PHE A 203 -9.61 15.89 8.22
C PHE A 203 -8.99 15.14 9.41
N ALA A 204 -7.95 15.70 10.04
CA ALA A 204 -7.30 15.09 11.19
C ALA A 204 -8.25 14.81 12.36
N ALA A 205 -9.22 15.69 12.61
CA ALA A 205 -10.22 15.52 13.65
C ALA A 205 -11.31 14.50 13.32
N GLY A 206 -11.52 14.20 12.04
CA GLY A 206 -12.52 13.25 11.54
C GLY A 206 -11.96 11.85 11.26
N LEU A 207 -10.64 11.65 11.40
CA LEU A 207 -10.03 10.33 11.27
C LEU A 207 -10.51 9.41 12.40
N PRO A 208 -10.77 8.13 12.09
CA PRO A 208 -11.23 7.19 13.09
C PRO A 208 -10.07 6.79 14.03
N PRO A 209 -10.37 6.31 15.26
CA PRO A 209 -9.36 6.08 16.30
C PRO A 209 -8.32 5.01 15.96
N GLU A 210 -8.55 4.17 14.95
CA GLU A 210 -7.56 3.21 14.43
C GLU A 210 -6.44 3.87 13.60
N VAL A 211 -6.60 5.13 13.19
CA VAL A 211 -5.55 5.89 12.52
C VAL A 211 -4.59 6.46 13.55
N VAL A 212 -3.31 6.23 13.33
CA VAL A 212 -2.21 6.71 14.17
C VAL A 212 -1.83 8.12 13.74
N THR A 213 -2.07 9.09 14.60
CA THR A 213 -1.67 10.48 14.38
C THR A 213 -0.16 10.68 14.61
N PRO A 214 0.46 11.77 14.10
CA PRO A 214 1.87 12.07 14.38
C PRO A 214 2.23 12.09 15.87
N GLY A 215 1.30 12.50 16.75
CA GLY A 215 1.51 12.54 18.19
C GLY A 215 1.52 11.18 18.87
N GLU A 216 0.86 10.19 18.26
CA GLU A 216 0.70 8.83 18.80
C GLU A 216 1.77 7.86 18.27
N GLN A 217 2.40 8.15 17.12
CA GLN A 217 3.35 7.25 16.47
C GLN A 217 4.43 6.71 17.42
N ALA A 218 5.00 7.55 18.30
CA ALA A 218 6.07 7.11 19.20
C ALA A 218 5.61 6.05 20.22
N GLU A 219 4.39 6.17 20.72
CA GLU A 219 3.80 5.20 21.65
C GLU A 219 3.47 3.90 20.91
N VAL A 220 2.85 4.02 19.73
CA VAL A 220 2.49 2.87 18.89
C VAL A 220 3.74 2.10 18.41
N VAL A 221 4.80 2.79 18.00
CA VAL A 221 6.09 2.15 17.65
C VAL A 221 6.68 1.41 18.85
N THR A 222 6.60 2.00 20.06
CA THR A 222 7.08 1.34 21.28
C THR A 222 6.29 0.07 21.58
N GLU A 223 4.97 0.10 21.40
CA GLU A 223 4.08 -1.06 21.53
C GLU A 223 4.45 -2.17 20.52
N MET A 224 4.56 -1.82 19.24
CA MET A 224 4.91 -2.76 18.16
C MET A 224 6.29 -3.40 18.34
N LEU A 225 7.22 -2.72 18.98
CA LEU A 225 8.56 -3.22 19.25
C LEU A 225 8.67 -4.15 20.47
N SER A 226 7.59 -4.30 21.24
CA SER A 226 7.64 -5.00 22.53
C SER A 226 8.12 -6.46 22.45
N ASP A 227 7.92 -7.13 21.32
CA ASP A 227 8.35 -8.51 21.05
C ASP A 227 9.34 -8.63 19.87
N VAL A 228 9.67 -7.51 19.22
CA VAL A 228 10.63 -7.45 18.10
C VAL A 228 12.05 -7.41 18.65
N LYS A 229 12.87 -8.41 18.26
CA LYS A 229 14.30 -8.40 18.58
C LYS A 229 15.02 -7.34 17.75
N THR A 230 15.32 -6.20 18.35
CA THR A 230 16.08 -5.13 17.69
C THR A 230 17.59 -5.30 17.86
N PRO A 231 18.41 -4.84 16.89
CA PRO A 231 19.85 -4.84 17.04
C PRO A 231 20.30 -3.81 18.08
N VAL A 232 21.43 -4.06 18.74
CA VAL A 232 22.00 -3.11 19.73
C VAL A 232 22.25 -1.75 19.07
N GLY A 233 21.74 -0.69 19.71
CA GLY A 233 21.83 0.68 19.22
C GLY A 233 20.74 1.06 18.22
N PHE A 234 19.73 0.20 18.01
CA PHE A 234 18.53 0.58 17.28
C PHE A 234 17.81 1.73 18.01
N ASP A 235 17.57 2.81 17.28
CA ASP A 235 16.85 3.97 17.77
C ASP A 235 15.43 3.98 17.18
N PRO A 236 14.39 3.67 17.98
CA PRO A 236 13.03 3.62 17.49
C PRO A 236 12.52 4.98 17.02
N THR A 237 13.16 6.08 17.42
CA THR A 237 12.74 7.43 17.01
C THR A 237 13.06 7.74 15.55
N THR A 238 13.86 6.90 14.89
CA THR A 238 14.14 6.95 13.45
C THR A 238 12.99 6.39 12.61
N VAL A 239 12.06 5.64 13.23
CA VAL A 239 10.85 5.14 12.58
C VAL A 239 9.76 6.18 12.72
N ARG A 240 9.58 6.97 11.66
CA ARG A 240 8.51 7.96 11.55
C ARG A 240 7.94 7.96 10.15
N ILE A 241 6.65 8.20 10.06
CA ILE A 241 5.96 8.51 8.81
C ILE A 241 5.46 9.94 8.94
N ASP A 242 5.58 10.73 7.88
CA ASP A 242 5.02 12.07 7.89
C ASP A 242 3.49 11.99 7.98
N GLY A 243 2.88 12.88 8.77
CA GLY A 243 1.43 12.93 8.92
C GLY A 243 0.78 11.72 9.61
N ALA A 244 -0.55 11.63 9.50
CA ALA A 244 -1.33 10.52 10.02
C ALA A 244 -1.20 9.28 9.12
N THR A 245 -1.27 8.09 9.72
CA THR A 245 -1.13 6.83 9.00
C THR A 245 -1.90 5.71 9.68
N ASN A 246 -2.17 4.61 9.01
CA ASN A 246 -2.75 3.45 9.70
C ASN A 246 -1.66 2.57 10.35
N ARG A 247 -2.10 1.65 11.21
CA ARG A 247 -1.19 0.74 11.92
C ARG A 247 -0.39 -0.18 10.98
N TYR A 248 -0.97 -0.58 9.86
CA TYR A 248 -0.30 -1.43 8.86
C TYR A 248 0.92 -0.73 8.24
N GLN A 249 0.76 0.50 7.76
CA GLN A 249 1.84 1.26 7.12
C GLN A 249 2.94 1.61 8.12
N LEU A 250 2.58 2.01 9.34
CA LEU A 250 3.55 2.23 10.41
C LEU A 250 4.31 0.93 10.77
N GLY A 251 3.61 -0.19 10.84
CA GLY A 251 4.19 -1.52 11.03
C GLY A 251 5.14 -1.92 9.89
N ALA A 252 4.78 -1.61 8.64
CA ALA A 252 5.62 -1.86 7.48
C ALA A 252 6.92 -1.06 7.54
N LYS A 253 6.83 0.26 7.80
CA LYS A 253 8.01 1.11 7.98
C LYS A 253 8.89 0.63 9.13
N LEU A 254 8.29 0.31 10.27
CA LEU A 254 9.00 -0.19 11.45
C LEU A 254 9.75 -1.49 11.15
N THR A 255 9.05 -2.51 10.67
CA THR A 255 9.61 -3.84 10.47
C THR A 255 10.61 -3.86 9.32
N GLY A 256 10.38 -3.08 8.26
CA GLY A 256 11.35 -2.86 7.19
C GLY A 256 12.63 -2.20 7.70
N THR A 257 12.51 -1.15 8.53
CA THR A 257 13.67 -0.49 9.14
C THR A 257 14.46 -1.46 10.01
N VAL A 258 13.79 -2.22 10.89
CA VAL A 258 14.45 -3.25 11.72
C VAL A 258 15.14 -4.31 10.85
N ALA A 259 14.48 -4.76 9.78
CA ALA A 259 15.01 -5.75 8.85
C ALA A 259 16.27 -5.26 8.13
N CYS A 260 16.27 -4.02 7.63
CA CYS A 260 17.45 -3.44 6.99
C CYS A 260 18.62 -3.30 7.97
N VAL A 261 18.40 -2.85 9.21
CA VAL A 261 19.50 -2.75 10.19
C VAL A 261 20.07 -4.13 10.53
N TRP A 262 19.24 -5.19 10.61
CA TRP A 262 19.75 -6.55 10.76
C TRP A 262 20.51 -7.05 9.54
N LEU A 263 20.04 -6.73 8.33
CA LEU A 263 20.72 -7.08 7.09
C LEU A 263 22.09 -6.39 6.97
N ASP A 264 22.22 -5.15 7.43
CA ASP A 264 23.51 -4.45 7.54
C ASP A 264 24.48 -5.18 8.47
N LYS A 265 24.00 -5.63 9.64
CA LYS A 265 24.84 -6.43 10.57
C LYS A 265 25.23 -7.77 9.94
N TYR A 266 24.33 -8.41 9.23
CA TYR A 266 24.58 -9.67 8.53
C TYR A 266 25.65 -9.49 7.44
N ALA A 267 25.54 -8.47 6.60
CA ALA A 267 26.52 -8.12 5.58
C ALA A 267 27.90 -7.82 6.20
N ALA A 268 27.93 -7.01 7.27
CA ALA A 268 29.16 -6.70 7.98
C ALA A 268 29.80 -7.95 8.63
N GLY A 269 28.99 -8.93 9.02
CA GLY A 269 29.46 -10.23 9.50
C GLY A 269 30.13 -11.03 8.38
N GLN A 270 29.45 -11.19 7.24
CA GLN A 270 29.97 -11.90 6.07
C GLN A 270 31.29 -11.27 5.58
N ALA A 271 31.33 -9.94 5.44
CA ALA A 271 32.52 -9.22 4.97
C ALA A 271 33.75 -9.39 5.88
N ARG A 272 33.54 -9.61 7.19
CA ARG A 272 34.62 -9.80 8.18
C ARG A 272 34.92 -11.26 8.49
N GLY A 273 34.13 -12.20 7.97
CA GLY A 273 34.17 -13.60 8.40
C GLY A 273 33.79 -13.78 9.88
N ASP A 274 32.90 -12.93 10.41
CA ASP A 274 32.40 -13.00 11.78
C ASP A 274 31.11 -13.84 11.81
N ASP A 275 31.28 -15.16 11.88
CA ASP A 275 30.18 -16.14 11.89
C ASP A 275 29.21 -15.90 13.06
N THR A 276 29.71 -15.40 14.21
CA THR A 276 28.85 -15.10 15.37
C THR A 276 27.88 -13.96 15.06
N LEU A 277 28.34 -12.93 14.34
CA LEU A 277 27.47 -11.83 13.92
C LEU A 277 26.49 -12.26 12.83
N VAL A 278 26.95 -13.06 11.86
CA VAL A 278 26.10 -13.67 10.81
C VAL A 278 24.97 -14.47 11.44
N ASP A 279 25.29 -15.40 12.34
CA ASP A 279 24.32 -16.26 13.02
C ASP A 279 23.36 -15.44 13.89
N ARG A 280 23.86 -14.41 14.58
CA ARG A 280 23.00 -13.54 15.41
C ARG A 280 21.98 -12.81 14.57
N ALA A 281 22.39 -12.18 13.46
CA ALA A 281 21.49 -11.44 12.60
C ALA A 281 20.49 -12.37 11.89
N ALA A 282 20.94 -13.52 11.38
CA ALA A 282 20.08 -14.51 10.77
C ALA A 282 19.04 -15.07 11.75
N ASN A 283 19.44 -15.41 12.99
CA ASN A 283 18.50 -15.91 13.99
C ASN A 283 17.51 -14.84 14.47
N ALA A 284 17.93 -13.57 14.55
CA ALA A 284 17.03 -12.47 14.89
C ALA A 284 15.95 -12.28 13.82
N MET A 285 16.36 -12.26 12.54
CA MET A 285 15.42 -12.12 11.43
C MET A 285 14.57 -13.37 11.22
N LYS A 286 15.09 -14.58 11.44
CA LYS A 286 14.26 -15.80 11.41
C LYS A 286 13.14 -15.77 12.45
N ALA A 287 13.34 -15.07 13.58
CA ALA A 287 12.31 -14.91 14.60
C ALA A 287 11.20 -13.93 14.19
N SER A 288 11.27 -13.30 13.01
CA SER A 288 10.20 -12.43 12.49
C SER A 288 8.89 -13.17 12.22
N HIS A 289 8.93 -14.48 12.01
CA HIS A 289 7.78 -15.39 11.99
C HIS A 289 7.00 -15.44 13.31
N SER A 290 7.42 -14.72 14.34
CA SER A 290 6.76 -14.65 15.65
C SER A 290 6.65 -13.21 16.16
N TRP A 291 6.84 -12.21 15.31
CA TRP A 291 6.58 -10.81 15.68
C TRP A 291 5.09 -10.55 15.55
N ALA A 292 4.45 -10.18 16.66
CA ALA A 292 3.01 -9.97 16.75
C ALA A 292 2.49 -8.96 15.71
N ILE A 293 3.27 -7.91 15.43
CA ILE A 293 2.90 -6.93 14.40
C ILE A 293 2.86 -7.54 12.99
N LEU A 294 3.75 -8.48 12.66
CA LEU A 294 3.72 -9.15 11.35
C LEU A 294 2.56 -10.13 11.25
N ASP A 295 2.23 -10.84 12.34
CA ASP A 295 1.05 -11.70 12.41
C ASP A 295 -0.25 -10.89 12.26
N GLU A 296 -0.32 -9.71 12.89
CA GLU A 296 -1.42 -8.77 12.74
C GLU A 296 -1.57 -8.33 11.26
N MET A 297 -0.46 -7.88 10.65
CA MET A 297 -0.42 -7.37 9.27
C MET A 297 -0.77 -8.45 8.21
N ALA A 298 -0.46 -9.72 8.48
CA ALA A 298 -0.71 -10.83 7.55
C ALA A 298 -2.21 -11.04 7.27
N THR A 299 -3.09 -10.49 8.11
CA THR A 299 -4.54 -10.52 7.88
C THR A 299 -5.00 -9.53 6.81
N THR A 300 -4.17 -8.54 6.48
CA THR A 300 -4.54 -7.38 5.65
C THR A 300 -3.71 -7.29 4.37
N GLY A 301 -2.43 -7.64 4.41
CA GLY A 301 -1.54 -7.48 3.25
C GLY A 301 -0.33 -8.40 3.28
N ALA A 302 0.44 -8.36 2.19
CA ALA A 302 1.52 -9.30 1.91
C ALA A 302 2.93 -8.82 2.35
N TRP A 303 3.00 -7.76 3.16
CA TRP A 303 4.26 -7.25 3.68
C TRP A 303 5.00 -8.27 4.57
N PRO A 304 4.33 -8.98 5.49
CA PRO A 304 4.99 -9.96 6.35
C PRO A 304 5.77 -11.03 5.60
N GLU A 305 5.24 -11.51 4.48
CA GLU A 305 5.87 -12.51 3.62
C GLU A 305 7.25 -12.04 3.16
N GLN A 306 7.39 -10.76 2.78
CA GLN A 306 8.69 -10.21 2.37
C GLN A 306 9.71 -10.25 3.51
N ILE A 307 9.29 -9.88 4.73
CA ILE A 307 10.15 -9.89 5.91
C ILE A 307 10.52 -11.31 6.33
N TRP A 308 9.58 -12.24 6.26
CA TRP A 308 9.79 -13.66 6.54
C TRP A 308 10.75 -14.30 5.53
N GLU A 309 10.54 -14.05 4.24
CA GLU A 309 11.42 -14.52 3.17
C GLU A 309 12.85 -13.99 3.32
N GLN A 310 13.00 -12.71 3.70
CA GLN A 310 14.31 -12.13 3.99
C GLN A 310 14.99 -12.84 5.16
N GLY A 311 14.26 -13.10 6.27
CA GLY A 311 14.79 -13.84 7.42
C GLY A 311 15.19 -15.27 7.08
N ASP A 312 14.38 -15.99 6.29
CA ASP A 312 14.68 -17.33 5.81
C ASP A 312 15.88 -17.35 4.87
N ALA A 313 16.02 -16.34 4.00
CA ALA A 313 17.16 -16.20 3.12
C ALA A 313 18.47 -15.97 3.89
N MET A 314 18.44 -15.12 4.93
CA MET A 314 19.59 -14.91 5.82
C MET A 314 19.96 -16.19 6.58
N ALA A 315 18.97 -16.91 7.11
CA ALA A 315 19.16 -18.20 7.77
C ALA A 315 19.69 -19.30 6.84
N ALA A 316 19.38 -19.22 5.55
CA ALA A 316 19.91 -20.11 4.52
C ALA A 316 21.32 -19.73 4.03
N GLY A 317 21.95 -18.72 4.62
CA GLY A 317 23.31 -18.30 4.25
C GLY A 317 23.40 -17.59 2.91
N ARG A 318 22.34 -16.92 2.46
CA ARG A 318 22.36 -16.17 1.19
C ARG A 318 23.32 -14.98 1.26
N ASP A 319 23.85 -14.60 0.10
CA ASP A 319 24.75 -13.45 -0.02
C ASP A 319 24.03 -12.14 0.33
N ALA A 320 24.61 -11.36 1.25
CA ALA A 320 23.97 -10.15 1.77
C ALA A 320 23.83 -9.05 0.71
N THR A 321 24.80 -8.89 -0.20
CA THR A 321 24.73 -7.87 -1.26
C THR A 321 23.55 -8.13 -2.20
N ARG A 322 23.28 -9.40 -2.52
CA ARG A 322 22.09 -9.78 -3.27
C ARG A 322 20.80 -9.45 -2.52
N LEU A 323 20.74 -9.72 -1.21
CA LEU A 323 19.56 -9.42 -0.40
C LEU A 323 19.32 -7.91 -0.28
N MET A 324 20.36 -7.11 -0.04
CA MET A 324 20.24 -5.65 0.07
C MET A 324 19.65 -5.02 -1.19
N ARG A 325 20.07 -5.51 -2.37
CA ARG A 325 19.49 -5.07 -3.64
C ARG A 325 18.04 -5.53 -3.83
N LEU A 326 17.73 -6.76 -3.42
CA LEU A 326 16.39 -7.33 -3.59
C LEU A 326 15.35 -6.62 -2.73
N TYR A 327 15.72 -6.21 -1.52
CA TYR A 327 14.81 -5.62 -0.53
C TYR A 327 15.04 -4.11 -0.31
N GLY A 328 15.77 -3.45 -1.21
CA GLY A 328 15.91 -1.99 -1.19
C GLY A 328 16.66 -1.39 0.01
N CYS A 329 17.44 -2.16 0.77
CA CYS A 329 18.17 -1.70 1.97
C CYS A 329 19.52 -1.00 1.64
N ASN A 330 19.61 -0.23 0.56
CA ASN A 330 20.84 0.49 0.24
C ASN A 330 20.93 1.73 1.15
N ASP A 331 21.95 1.80 2.00
CA ASP A 331 22.24 2.89 2.97
C ASP A 331 21.50 2.84 4.32
N GLY A 332 20.96 1.69 4.71
CA GLY A 332 20.34 1.50 6.04
C GLY A 332 18.94 2.10 6.17
N THR A 333 18.41 2.68 5.10
CA THR A 333 17.00 3.03 4.94
C THR A 333 16.42 2.19 3.80
N MET A 334 15.21 1.66 3.96
CA MET A 334 14.46 1.24 2.77
C MET A 334 14.21 2.48 1.91
N VAL A 335 14.47 2.37 0.61
CA VAL A 335 13.91 3.31 -0.35
C VAL A 335 12.40 3.13 -0.30
N ASP A 336 11.69 4.20 0.06
CA ASP A 336 10.23 4.24 -0.09
C ASP A 336 9.98 4.28 -1.61
N ASP A 337 9.70 3.12 -2.21
CA ASP A 337 9.31 2.99 -3.62
C ASP A 337 7.86 3.42 -3.83
#